data_AF-S3JNT0-F1
#
_entry.id   AF-S3JNT0-F1
#
_cell.length_a   1.000
_cell.length_b   1.000
_cell.length_c   1.000
_cell.angle_alpha   90.00
_cell.angle_beta   90.00
_cell.angle_gamma   90.00
#
_symmetry.space_group_name_H-M   'P 1'
#
loop_
_entity.id
_entity.type
_entity.pdbx_description
1 polymer ?
#
loop_
_entity_poly.entity_id
_entity_poly.type
_entity_poly.pdbx_seq_one_letter_code
_entity_poly.pdbx_strand_id
1 'polypeptide(L)'
;MVASLEFSVVRIYKQRNKKDDKIEIVGAGFLISSEYLITCAHVVNQSIGEKDVTSTKKPTDIIECDFSFIASGKSLEATVEVWHPVKFNSNDPQDIAILKLKDSVPSQAQPVSLITSEI
;
A
#
# COMPACT_ATOMS: atom_id res chain seq x y z
N MET A 1 -21.06 11.54 -6.82
CA MET A 1 -19.79 12.16 -7.24
C MET A 1 -18.77 11.04 -7.20
N VAL A 2 -18.15 10.68 -8.32
CA VAL A 2 -17.08 9.67 -8.32
C VAL A 2 -15.91 10.32 -7.59
N ALA A 3 -15.39 9.68 -6.54
CA ALA A 3 -14.20 10.17 -5.86
C ALA A 3 -13.07 10.32 -6.90
N SER A 4 -12.40 11.49 -6.92
CA SER A 4 -11.24 11.64 -7.81
C SER A 4 -10.19 10.65 -7.36
N LEU A 5 -9.70 9.82 -8.29
CA LEU A 5 -8.69 8.80 -8.01
C LEU A 5 -7.47 9.40 -7.30
N GLU A 6 -7.13 10.65 -7.64
CA GLU A 6 -6.04 11.45 -7.07
C GLU A 6 -6.10 11.57 -5.54
N PHE A 7 -7.29 11.54 -4.94
CA PHE A 7 -7.48 11.66 -3.49
C PHE A 7 -7.34 10.33 -2.73
N SER A 8 -7.16 9.24 -3.46
CA SER A 8 -6.99 7.90 -2.90
C SER A 8 -5.60 7.32 -3.11
N VAL A 9 -4.85 7.85 -4.09
CA VAL A 9 -3.56 7.30 -4.52
C VAL A 9 -2.49 7.57 -3.49
N VAL A 10 -1.87 6.49 -3.02
CA VAL A 10 -0.71 6.52 -2.14
C VAL A 10 0.55 6.03 -2.83
N ARG A 11 1.70 6.57 -2.46
CA ARG A 11 3.03 6.01 -2.76
C ARG A 11 3.48 5.16 -1.59
N ILE A 12 4.07 4.01 -1.88
CA ILE A 12 4.69 3.15 -0.88
C ILE A 12 6.19 3.32 -0.97
N TYR A 13 6.82 3.55 0.17
CA TYR A 13 8.24 3.82 0.28
C TYR A 13 9.00 2.57 0.66
N LYS A 14 10.24 2.49 0.18
CA LYS A 14 11.22 1.59 0.76
C LYS A 14 11.54 2.05 2.18
N GLN A 15 11.65 1.08 3.09
CA GLN A 15 12.01 1.29 4.47
C GLN A 15 13.38 1.95 4.54
N ARG A 16 13.47 2.95 5.39
CA ARG A 16 14.65 3.79 5.57
C ARG A 16 15.33 3.43 6.88
N ASN A 17 16.65 3.56 6.91
CA ASN A 17 17.42 3.33 8.14
C ASN A 17 17.44 4.58 9.01
N LYS A 18 17.37 5.76 8.37
CA LYS A 18 17.35 7.07 9.03
C LYS A 18 16.26 7.94 8.44
N LYS A 19 15.72 8.85 9.27
CA LYS A 19 14.64 9.77 8.90
C LYS A 19 15.01 10.69 7.71
N ASP A 20 16.29 11.00 7.56
CA ASP A 20 16.83 11.87 6.51
C ASP A 20 17.30 11.10 5.26
N ASP A 21 17.18 9.76 5.25
CA ASP A 21 17.52 8.99 4.06
C ASP A 21 16.59 9.38 2.90
N LYS A 22 17.15 9.36 1.69
CA LYS A 22 16.41 9.64 0.45
C LYS A 22 15.20 8.71 0.35
N ILE A 23 14.04 9.30 0.07
CA ILE A 23 12.81 8.55 -0.20
C ILE A 23 12.97 7.80 -1.53
N GLU A 24 12.78 6.48 -1.50
CA GLU A 24 12.68 5.61 -2.66
C GLU A 24 11.26 5.07 -2.74
N ILE A 25 10.56 5.32 -3.86
CA ILE A 25 9.20 4.82 -4.08
C ILE A 25 9.31 3.44 -4.73
N VAL A 26 8.66 2.44 -4.13
CA VAL A 26 8.69 1.06 -4.63
C VAL A 26 7.38 0.64 -5.29
N GLY A 27 6.30 1.38 -5.05
CA GLY A 27 5.01 1.13 -5.68
C GLY A 27 3.94 2.11 -5.23
N ALA A 28 2.69 1.76 -5.57
CA ALA A 28 1.52 2.56 -5.27
C ALA A 28 0.43 1.70 -4.60
N GLY A 29 -0.55 2.37 -4.03
CA GLY A 29 -1.75 1.76 -3.50
C GLY A 29 -2.93 2.74 -3.53
N PHE A 30 -4.07 2.27 -3.08
CA PHE A 30 -5.29 3.08 -3.01
C PHE A 30 -5.96 2.96 -1.65
N LEU A 31 -6.45 4.08 -1.14
CA LEU A 31 -7.36 4.09 -0.01
C LEU A 31 -8.69 3.43 -0.39
N ILE A 32 -9.12 2.42 0.35
CA ILE A 32 -10.37 1.66 0.11
C ILE A 32 -11.40 1.81 1.22
N SER A 33 -11.04 2.47 2.33
CA SER A 33 -11.93 2.84 3.43
C SER A 33 -11.37 4.04 4.20
N SER A 34 -11.83 4.32 5.42
CA SER A 34 -11.24 5.38 6.26
C SER A 34 -9.82 5.09 6.74
N GLU A 35 -9.40 3.82 6.79
CA GLU A 35 -8.11 3.42 7.40
C GLU A 35 -7.38 2.29 6.64
N TYR A 36 -7.98 1.70 5.61
CA TYR A 36 -7.38 0.60 4.86
C TYR A 36 -6.93 1.02 3.47
N LEU A 37 -5.72 0.60 3.10
CA LEU A 37 -5.15 0.71 1.77
C LEU A 37 -5.11 -0.67 1.10
N ILE A 38 -5.28 -0.72 -0.23
CA ILE A 38 -4.97 -1.90 -1.04
C ILE A 38 -3.72 -1.65 -1.88
N THR A 39 -2.87 -2.67 -2.00
CA THR A 39 -1.69 -2.67 -2.86
C THR A 39 -1.32 -4.11 -3.27
N CYS A 40 -0.22 -4.27 -4.00
CA CYS A 40 0.34 -5.55 -4.35
C CYS A 40 1.22 -6.11 -3.22
N ALA A 41 1.18 -7.43 -3.02
CA ALA A 41 1.98 -8.09 -2.01
C ALA A 41 3.49 -7.95 -2.30
N HIS A 42 3.89 -8.02 -3.57
CA HIS A 42 5.29 -7.84 -3.96
C HIS A 42 5.81 -6.44 -3.63
N VAL A 43 4.96 -5.41 -3.72
CA VAL A 43 5.32 -4.02 -3.35
C VAL A 43 5.62 -3.94 -1.85
N VAL A 44 4.85 -4.65 -1.03
CA VAL A 44 5.11 -4.73 0.42
C VAL A 44 6.47 -5.41 0.68
N ASN A 45 6.74 -6.56 0.05
CA ASN A 45 8.05 -7.21 0.18
C ASN A 45 9.20 -6.28 -0.27
N GLN A 46 9.05 -5.59 -1.39
CA GLN A 46 10.05 -4.64 -1.87
C GLN A 46 10.23 -3.45 -0.90
N SER A 47 9.14 -2.99 -0.26
CA SER A 47 9.18 -1.89 0.69
C SER A 47 10.03 -2.22 1.92
N ILE A 48 9.94 -3.43 2.46
CA ILE A 48 10.74 -3.85 3.62
C ILE A 48 12.16 -4.30 3.25
N GLY A 49 12.54 -4.19 1.97
CA GLY A 49 13.85 -4.62 1.47
C GLY A 49 14.02 -6.13 1.40
N GLU A 50 12.93 -6.90 1.34
CA GLU A 50 12.99 -8.35 1.11
C GLU A 50 13.60 -8.63 -0.27
N LYS A 51 14.56 -9.55 -0.31
CA LYS A 51 15.28 -9.90 -1.54
C LYS A 51 14.41 -10.73 -2.47
N ASP A 52 13.60 -11.61 -1.89
CA ASP A 52 12.59 -12.37 -2.61
C ASP A 52 11.24 -11.65 -2.54
N VAL A 53 10.93 -10.85 -3.55
CA VAL A 53 9.65 -10.14 -3.64
C VAL A 53 8.43 -11.06 -3.71
N THR A 54 8.62 -12.35 -3.97
CA THR A 54 7.58 -13.38 -3.99
C THR A 54 7.45 -14.15 -2.68
N SER A 55 8.21 -13.75 -1.65
CA SER A 55 8.16 -14.35 -0.31
C SER A 55 6.72 -14.46 0.20
N THR A 56 6.37 -15.65 0.67
CA THR A 56 5.03 -15.96 1.18
C THR A 56 4.85 -15.60 2.65
N LYS A 57 5.96 -15.31 3.36
CA LYS A 57 5.94 -14.93 4.76
C LYS A 57 5.24 -13.58 4.92
N LYS A 58 4.17 -13.54 5.71
CA LYS A 58 3.46 -12.28 6.02
C LYS A 58 4.42 -11.32 6.74
N PRO A 59 4.66 -10.11 6.21
CA PRO A 59 5.47 -9.10 6.89
C PRO A 59 4.81 -8.61 8.18
N THR A 60 5.64 -8.29 9.16
CA THR A 60 5.23 -7.64 10.43
C THR A 60 5.77 -6.22 10.57
N ASP A 61 6.58 -5.80 9.61
CA ASP A 61 7.26 -4.52 9.55
C ASP A 61 6.29 -3.37 9.28
N ILE A 62 6.79 -2.16 9.54
CA ILE A 62 6.04 -0.94 9.25
C ILE A 62 6.23 -0.56 7.79
N ILE A 63 5.12 -0.31 7.12
CA ILE A 63 5.09 0.16 5.74
C ILE A 63 4.90 1.67 5.76
N GLU A 64 5.86 2.41 5.21
CA GLU A 64 5.77 3.86 5.05
C GLU A 64 5.09 4.19 3.73
N CYS A 65 4.15 5.12 3.76
CA CYS A 65 3.44 5.59 2.57
C CYS A 65 3.02 7.05 2.70
N ASP A 66 2.59 7.67 1.60
CA ASP A 66 1.92 8.97 1.66
C ASP A 66 0.89 9.14 0.56
N PHE A 67 0.03 10.17 0.69
CA PHE A 67 -0.91 10.52 -0.37
C PHE A 67 -0.24 11.45 -1.38
N SER A 68 -0.14 10.99 -2.63
CA SER A 68 0.69 11.64 -3.67
C SER A 68 0.26 13.07 -3.98
N PHE A 69 -1.05 13.31 -4.01
CA PHE A 69 -1.61 14.57 -4.53
C PHE A 69 -2.08 15.53 -3.44
N ILE A 70 -2.52 15.00 -2.29
CA ILE A 70 -3.13 15.81 -1.22
C ILE A 70 -2.24 16.01 0.02
N ALA A 71 -1.22 15.16 0.20
CA ALA A 71 -0.34 15.25 1.37
C ALA A 71 1.08 14.73 1.06
N SER A 72 1.62 15.10 -0.11
CA SER A 72 2.95 14.66 -0.55
C SER A 72 4.04 15.01 0.49
N GLY A 73 4.87 14.03 0.80
CA GLY A 73 5.95 14.07 1.78
C GLY A 73 5.50 13.82 3.23
N LYS A 74 4.20 13.79 3.53
CA LYS A 74 3.70 13.48 4.89
C LYS A 74 3.56 11.97 5.04
N SER A 75 4.63 11.34 5.52
CA SER A 75 4.69 9.90 5.73
C SER A 75 3.65 9.45 6.77
N LEU A 76 2.93 8.38 6.42
CA LEU A 76 2.02 7.63 7.25
C LEU A 76 2.56 6.22 7.44
N GLU A 77 2.31 5.65 8.62
CA GLU A 77 2.68 4.27 8.92
C GLU A 77 1.49 3.33 8.75
N ALA A 78 1.75 2.16 8.18
CA ALA A 78 0.78 1.09 8.06
C ALA A 78 1.35 -0.28 8.41
N THR A 79 0.47 -1.23 8.69
CA THR A 79 0.81 -2.65 8.91
C THR A 79 -0.02 -3.56 8.01
N VAL A 80 0.51 -4.74 7.68
CA VAL A 80 -0.21 -5.71 6.83
C VAL A 80 -1.35 -6.37 7.62
N GLU A 81 -2.60 -6.08 7.26
CA GLU A 81 -3.80 -6.70 7.83
C GLU A 81 -4.12 -8.01 7.10
N VAL A 82 -4.28 -7.95 5.77
CA VAL A 82 -4.57 -9.10 4.90
C VAL A 82 -3.41 -9.36 3.96
N TRP A 83 -3.05 -10.62 3.78
CA TRP A 83 -1.88 -11.04 3.01
C TRP A 83 -2.21 -12.18 2.05
N HIS A 84 -2.21 -11.86 0.75
CA HIS A 84 -2.27 -12.82 -0.34
C HIS A 84 -0.97 -12.70 -1.15
N PRO A 85 0.07 -13.48 -0.85
CA PRO A 85 1.36 -13.38 -1.53
C PRO A 85 1.26 -13.80 -3.00
N VAL A 86 2.33 -13.58 -3.75
CA VAL A 86 2.47 -14.14 -5.11
C VAL A 86 2.42 -15.67 -5.03
N LYS A 87 1.54 -16.28 -5.83
CA LYS A 87 1.36 -17.74 -5.89
C LYS A 87 1.33 -18.21 -7.34
N PHE A 88 2.50 -18.57 -7.86
CA PHE A 88 2.59 -19.18 -9.17
C PHE A 88 1.75 -20.46 -9.23
N ASN A 89 0.99 -20.63 -10.32
CA ASN A 89 0.16 -21.81 -10.59
C ASN A 89 -1.09 -21.99 -9.71
N SER A 90 -1.64 -20.91 -9.13
CA SER A 90 -2.96 -20.91 -8.49
C SER A 90 -3.91 -19.89 -9.14
N ASN A 91 -5.21 -20.20 -9.11
CA ASN A 91 -6.29 -19.25 -9.46
C ASN A 91 -6.82 -18.49 -8.22
N ASP A 92 -6.25 -18.73 -7.04
CA ASP A 92 -6.60 -17.97 -5.84
C ASP A 92 -6.25 -16.49 -6.00
N PRO A 93 -6.94 -15.58 -5.27
CA PRO A 93 -6.47 -14.22 -5.08
C PRO A 93 -5.00 -14.22 -4.64
N GLN A 94 -4.16 -13.53 -5.39
CA GLN A 94 -2.72 -13.48 -5.21
C GLN A 94 -2.19 -12.09 -5.52
N ASP A 95 -0.99 -11.80 -5.01
CA ASP A 95 -0.34 -10.50 -5.11
C ASP A 95 -1.21 -9.34 -4.62
N ILE A 96 -1.92 -9.55 -3.51
CA ILE A 96 -2.80 -8.56 -2.87
C ILE A 96 -2.41 -8.41 -1.40
N ALA A 97 -2.24 -7.17 -0.95
CA ALA A 97 -2.08 -6.83 0.44
C ALA A 97 -3.07 -5.73 0.84
N ILE A 98 -3.70 -5.90 2.01
CA ILE A 98 -4.48 -4.85 2.66
C ILE A 98 -3.66 -4.31 3.82
N LEU A 99 -3.37 -3.02 3.79
CA LEU A 99 -2.61 -2.34 4.83
C LEU A 99 -3.57 -1.56 5.71
N LYS A 100 -3.36 -1.61 7.02
CA LYS A 100 -4.06 -0.79 8.00
C LYS A 100 -3.19 0.38 8.39
N LEU A 101 -3.68 1.60 8.18
CA LEU A 101 -3.03 2.84 8.62
C LEU A 101 -3.09 2.94 10.15
N LYS A 102 -2.00 3.37 10.76
CA LYS A 102 -1.94 3.65 12.21
C LYS A 102 -2.53 5.02 12.56
N ASP A 103 -2.33 5.98 11.67
CA ASP A 103 -2.76 7.36 11.82
C ASP A 103 -4.00 7.67 10.97
N SER A 104 -4.70 8.75 11.32
CA SER A 104 -5.82 9.24 10.50
C SER A 104 -5.35 9.73 9.13
N VAL A 105 -6.13 9.43 8.09
CA VAL A 105 -5.90 9.97 6.74
C VAL A 105 -6.07 11.49 6.69
N PRO A 106 -5.45 12.19 5.72
CA PRO A 106 -5.72 13.60 5.45
C PRO A 106 -7.21 13.85 5.22
N SER A 107 -7.72 15.02 5.61
CA SER A 107 -9.16 15.35 5.52
C SER A 107 -9.71 15.34 4.09
N GLN A 108 -8.86 15.50 3.08
CA GLN A 108 -9.22 15.46 1.67
C GLN A 108 -9.18 14.04 1.07
N ALA A 109 -8.67 13.06 1.82
CA ALA A 109 -8.53 11.69 1.32
C ALA A 109 -9.92 11.07 1.12
N GLN A 110 -10.08 10.40 -0.02
CA GLN A 110 -11.34 9.76 -0.37
C GLN A 110 -11.08 8.30 -0.77
N PRO A 111 -11.80 7.33 -0.22
CA PRO A 111 -11.64 5.95 -0.63
C PRO A 111 -12.18 5.73 -2.05
N VAL A 112 -11.52 4.87 -2.81
CA VAL A 112 -12.05 4.37 -4.09
C VAL A 112 -13.10 3.31 -3.86
N SER A 113 -14.04 3.24 -4.79
CA SER A 113 -14.98 2.11 -4.89
C SER A 113 -14.39 1.04 -5.79
N LEU A 114 -14.14 -0.14 -5.25
CA LEU A 114 -13.82 -1.32 -6.06
C LEU A 114 -15.09 -1.76 -6.79
N ILE A 115 -14.98 -2.00 -8.11
CA ILE A 115 -16.09 -2.47 -8.94
C ILE A 115 -15.73 -3.82 -9.54
N THR A 116 -16.74 -4.64 -9.80
CA THR A 116 -16.58 -5.85 -10.61
C THR A 116 -16.46 -5.47 -12.07
N SER A 117 -15.47 -6.02 -12.77
CA SER A 117 -15.40 -5.94 -14.22
C SER A 117 -16.09 -7.15 -14.81
N GLU A 118 -17.02 -6.94 -15.74
CA GLU A 118 -17.39 -7.97 -16.70
C GLU A 118 -16.29 -7.98 -17.76
N ILE A 119 -15.41 -8.98 -17.71
CA ILE A 119 -14.39 -9.22 -18.75
C ILE A 119 -14.77 -10.50 -19.47
#